data_AF-A0A8T4Z3C9-F1
#
_entry.id   AF-A0A8T4Z3C9-F1
#
_cell.length_a   1.000
_cell.length_b   1.000
_cell.length_c   1.000
_cell.angle_alpha   90.00
_cell.angle_beta   90.00
_cell.angle_gamma   90.00
#
_symmetry.space_group_name_H-M   'P 1'
#
loop_
_entity.id
_entity.type
_entity.pdbx_description
1 polymer ?
#
loop_
_entity_poly.entity_id
_entity_poly.type
_entity_poly.pdbx_seq_one_letter_code
_entity_poly.pdbx_strand_id
1 'polypeptide(L)'
;ASRSKAWSLGLAAVDVYWVKPEQVTSKAPSGEYLGRGQFMVTGKRNYIHGVELRMAIGLQKNGEEICFIAGPPSAVKRHSETYVELIPGKTPAGKLARKIIEILKPDIIGRVSERTLKAMVEEVARLIPAGRADILSRSRIIS
;
A
#
# COMPACT_ATOMS: atom_id res chain seq x y z
N ALA A 1 -7.08 -2.42 -1.99
CA ALA A 1 -7.45 -1.12 -2.60
C ALA A 1 -6.27 -0.19 -2.90
N SER A 2 -5.04 -0.45 -2.42
CA SER A 2 -3.85 0.40 -2.61
C SER A 2 -3.38 0.58 -4.07
N ARG A 3 -3.82 -0.28 -5.00
CA ARG A 3 -3.57 -0.16 -6.46
C ARG A 3 -4.81 0.22 -7.28
N SER A 4 -5.74 0.98 -6.69
CA SER A 4 -6.93 1.48 -7.38
C SER A 4 -6.86 2.99 -7.62
N LYS A 5 -7.68 3.51 -8.56
CA LYS A 5 -7.81 4.97 -8.81
C LYS A 5 -8.09 5.78 -7.54
N ALA A 6 -8.64 5.14 -6.50
CA ALA A 6 -8.89 5.74 -5.19
C ALA A 6 -7.67 6.42 -4.57
N TRP A 7 -6.49 5.81 -4.67
CA TRP A 7 -5.26 6.36 -4.11
C TRP A 7 -4.78 7.61 -4.89
N SER A 8 -4.86 7.55 -6.22
CA SER A 8 -4.54 8.70 -7.08
C SER A 8 -5.53 9.86 -6.94
N LEU A 9 -6.78 9.58 -6.55
CA LEU A 9 -7.81 10.57 -6.30
C LEU A 9 -7.74 11.20 -4.90
N GLY A 10 -6.83 10.75 -4.03
CA GLY A 10 -6.68 11.32 -2.68
C GLY A 10 -7.87 11.03 -1.76
N LEU A 11 -8.69 10.04 -2.10
CA LEU A 11 -9.85 9.68 -1.29
C LEU A 11 -9.35 9.03 0.01
N ALA A 12 -9.44 9.76 1.13
CA ALA A 12 -9.00 9.28 2.45
C ALA A 12 -9.75 8.01 2.87
N ALA A 13 -10.99 7.86 2.41
CA ALA A 13 -11.78 6.66 2.53
C ALA A 13 -12.46 6.35 1.18
N VAL A 14 -12.55 5.07 0.83
CA VAL A 14 -13.33 4.63 -0.34
C VAL A 14 -14.34 3.57 0.03
N ASP A 15 -15.47 3.69 -0.63
CA ASP A 15 -16.48 2.65 -0.64
C ASP A 15 -16.01 1.55 -1.58
N VAL A 16 -15.72 0.38 -1.01
CA VAL A 16 -15.40 -0.82 -1.78
C VAL A 16 -16.56 -1.77 -1.66
N TYR A 17 -16.93 -2.42 -2.76
CA TYR A 17 -17.90 -3.51 -2.70
C TYR A 17 -17.23 -4.84 -3.02
N TRP A 18 -17.68 -5.89 -2.36
CA TRP A 18 -17.32 -7.27 -2.69
C TRP A 18 -18.58 -8.07 -3.03
N VAL A 19 -18.40 -9.07 -3.88
CA VAL A 19 -19.40 -10.05 -4.25
C VAL A 19 -18.78 -11.44 -4.18
N LYS A 20 -19.61 -12.45 -3.94
CA LYS A 20 -19.12 -13.83 -3.94
C LYS A 20 -18.72 -14.28 -5.35
N PRO A 21 -17.80 -15.25 -5.52
CA PRO A 21 -17.39 -15.74 -6.83
C PRO A 21 -18.57 -16.18 -7.71
N GLU A 22 -19.60 -16.78 -7.11
CA GLU A 22 -20.78 -17.28 -7.82
C GLU A 22 -21.66 -16.14 -8.38
N GLN A 23 -21.45 -14.91 -7.92
CA GLN A 23 -22.15 -13.71 -8.38
C GLN A 23 -21.46 -13.05 -9.58
N VAL A 24 -20.29 -13.54 -10.00
CA VAL A 24 -19.52 -13.02 -11.13
C VAL A 24 -19.68 -13.96 -12.31
N THR A 25 -20.17 -13.45 -13.44
CA THR A 25 -20.38 -14.23 -14.66
C THR A 25 -19.80 -13.50 -15.87
N SER A 26 -19.09 -14.24 -16.72
CA SER A 26 -18.63 -13.74 -18.03
C SER A 26 -19.70 -13.87 -19.13
N LYS A 27 -20.89 -14.38 -18.79
CA LYS A 27 -22.02 -14.52 -19.70
C LYS A 27 -22.95 -13.31 -19.56
N ALA A 28 -23.26 -12.69 -20.68
CA ALA A 28 -24.25 -11.63 -20.74
C ALA A 28 -25.66 -12.25 -20.66
N PRO A 29 -26.66 -11.51 -20.14
CA PRO A 29 -28.06 -11.88 -20.32
C PRO A 29 -28.37 -12.07 -21.82
N SER A 30 -29.34 -12.94 -22.13
CA SER A 30 -29.76 -13.17 -23.51
C SER A 30 -30.19 -11.85 -24.17
N GLY A 31 -29.49 -11.44 -25.24
CA GLY A 31 -29.76 -10.21 -25.98
C GLY A 31 -28.77 -9.06 -25.76
N GLU A 32 -27.82 -9.17 -24.82
CA GLU A 32 -26.79 -8.15 -24.58
C GLU A 32 -25.38 -8.68 -24.91
N TYR A 33 -24.47 -7.79 -25.34
CA TYR A 33 -23.09 -8.13 -25.66
C TYR A 33 -22.13 -7.67 -24.55
N LEU A 34 -21.43 -8.61 -23.90
CA LEU A 34 -20.30 -8.29 -23.01
C LEU A 34 -19.01 -8.18 -23.84
N GLY A 35 -18.37 -7.01 -23.80
CA GLY A 35 -17.05 -6.84 -24.40
C GLY A 35 -15.99 -7.72 -23.72
N ARG A 36 -14.95 -8.12 -24.46
CA ARG A 36 -13.82 -8.89 -23.91
C ARG A 36 -13.21 -8.16 -22.70
N GLY A 37 -13.10 -8.85 -21.57
CA GLY A 37 -12.56 -8.32 -20.31
C GLY A 37 -13.58 -7.72 -19.35
N GLN A 38 -14.88 -7.75 -19.68
CA GLN A 38 -15.96 -7.32 -18.79
C GLN A 38 -16.61 -8.52 -18.10
N PHE A 39 -17.05 -8.31 -16.86
CA PHE A 39 -17.75 -9.32 -16.06
C PHE A 39 -19.08 -8.75 -15.57
N MET A 40 -20.14 -9.54 -15.66
CA MET A 40 -21.44 -9.24 -15.08
C MET A 40 -21.40 -9.60 -13.60
N VAL A 41 -21.79 -8.67 -12.73
CA VAL A 41 -21.96 -8.90 -11.29
C VAL A 41 -23.45 -8.90 -10.97
N THR A 42 -23.97 -10.02 -10.47
CA THR A 42 -25.40 -10.23 -10.20
C THR A 42 -25.70 -10.35 -8.70
N GLY A 43 -26.92 -10.01 -8.29
CA GLY A 43 -27.35 -10.11 -6.89
C GLY A 43 -26.83 -8.97 -5.99
N LYS A 44 -26.93 -9.19 -4.67
CA LYS A 44 -26.60 -8.19 -3.64
C LYS A 44 -25.09 -7.92 -3.60
N ARG A 45 -24.72 -6.64 -3.72
CA ARG A 45 -23.34 -6.16 -3.50
C ARG A 45 -23.15 -5.86 -2.02
N ASN A 46 -22.04 -6.32 -1.44
CA ASN A 46 -21.70 -6.01 -0.06
C ASN A 46 -20.79 -4.80 -0.07
N TYR A 47 -21.33 -3.64 0.32
CA TYR A 47 -20.59 -2.40 0.40
C TYR A 47 -19.92 -2.28 1.77
N ILE A 48 -18.63 -1.99 1.77
CA ILE A 48 -17.89 -1.55 2.93
C ILE A 48 -17.64 -0.06 2.71
N HIS A 49 -18.39 0.76 3.44
CA HIS A 49 -18.27 2.20 3.38
C HIS A 49 -17.13 2.68 4.27
N GLY A 50 -16.45 3.76 3.87
CA GLY A 50 -15.48 4.42 4.74
C GLY A 50 -14.18 3.65 4.98
N VAL A 51 -13.75 2.79 4.05
CA VAL A 51 -12.46 2.09 4.19
C VAL A 51 -11.33 3.10 4.05
N GLU A 52 -10.76 3.49 5.19
CA GLU A 52 -9.60 4.36 5.23
C GLU A 52 -8.45 3.75 4.42
N LEU A 53 -7.99 4.48 3.40
CA LEU A 53 -6.84 4.05 2.61
C LEU A 53 -5.58 4.26 3.43
N ARG A 54 -5.25 3.26 4.25
CA ARG A 54 -4.00 3.20 5.00
C ARG A 54 -3.11 2.09 4.46
N MET A 55 -1.83 2.38 4.40
CA MET A 55 -0.79 1.37 4.21
C MET A 55 0.36 1.66 5.16
N ALA A 56 1.22 0.69 5.37
CA ALA A 56 2.45 0.88 6.11
C ALA A 56 3.65 0.49 5.24
N ILE A 57 4.79 1.13 5.52
CA ILE A 57 6.12 0.71 5.04
C ILE A 57 6.98 0.45 6.27
N GLY A 58 7.57 -0.75 6.36
CA GLY A 58 8.40 -1.18 7.48
C GLY A 58 9.66 -1.89 7.04
N LEU A 59 10.54 -2.17 8.01
CA LEU A 59 11.75 -2.97 7.84
C LEU A 59 11.50 -4.41 8.29
N GLN A 60 11.68 -5.35 7.38
CA GLN A 60 11.76 -6.77 7.71
C GLN A 60 13.22 -7.18 7.80
N LYS A 61 13.62 -7.75 8.94
CA LYS A 61 14.94 -8.35 9.14
C LYS A 61 14.86 -9.83 8.78
N ASN A 62 15.71 -10.29 7.88
CA ASN A 62 15.85 -11.71 7.54
C ASN A 62 17.31 -12.11 7.72
N GLY A 63 17.68 -12.49 8.95
CA GLY A 63 19.08 -12.67 9.33
C GLY A 63 19.83 -11.32 9.33
N GLU A 64 20.91 -11.23 8.55
CA GLU A 64 21.70 -10.00 8.38
C GLU A 64 21.15 -9.07 7.29
N GLU A 65 20.22 -9.55 6.46
CA GLU A 65 19.62 -8.76 5.39
C GLU A 65 18.40 -7.97 5.89
N ILE A 66 18.27 -6.74 5.38
CA ILE A 66 17.14 -5.85 5.66
C ILE A 66 16.40 -5.61 4.36
N CYS A 67 15.08 -5.83 4.37
CA CYS A 67 14.20 -5.58 3.24
C CYS A 67 13.08 -4.61 3.64
N PHE A 68 12.61 -3.79 2.69
CA PHE A 68 11.43 -2.95 2.90
C PHE A 68 10.17 -3.73 2.54
N ILE A 69 9.20 -3.74 3.44
CA ILE A 69 7.88 -4.33 3.19
C ILE A 69 6.81 -3.24 3.16
N ALA A 70 5.82 -3.40 2.28
CA ALA A 70 4.69 -2.49 2.18
C ALA A 70 3.37 -3.26 2.10
N GLY A 71 2.35 -2.80 2.81
CA GLY A 71 1.06 -3.47 2.84
C GLY A 71 0.09 -2.84 3.84
N PRO A 72 -1.02 -3.53 4.16
CA PRO A 72 -1.91 -3.11 5.24
C PRO A 72 -1.13 -2.95 6.56
N PRO A 73 -1.43 -1.94 7.39
CA PRO A 73 -0.72 -1.73 8.66
C PRO A 73 -0.71 -2.98 9.55
N SER A 74 -1.81 -3.74 9.56
CA SER A 74 -1.94 -4.98 10.33
C SER A 74 -0.98 -6.10 9.88
N ALA A 75 -0.62 -6.16 8.61
CA ALA A 75 0.32 -7.14 8.06
C ALA A 75 1.77 -6.71 8.33
N VAL A 76 2.09 -5.43 8.06
CA VAL A 76 3.45 -4.89 8.27
C VAL A 76 3.82 -4.95 9.75
N LYS A 77 2.89 -4.63 10.66
CA LYS A 77 3.10 -4.72 12.11
C LYS A 77 3.52 -6.12 12.59
N ARG A 78 3.12 -7.19 11.90
CA ARG A 78 3.49 -8.58 12.26
C ARG A 78 4.91 -8.96 11.84
N HIS A 79 5.49 -8.25 10.88
CA HIS A 79 6.73 -8.62 10.22
C HIS A 79 7.83 -7.54 10.35
N SER A 80 7.54 -6.46 11.07
CA SER A 80 8.42 -5.29 11.18
C SER A 80 8.31 -4.66 12.57
N GLU A 81 9.45 -4.48 13.23
CA GLU A 81 9.56 -3.79 14.53
C GLU A 81 9.29 -2.29 14.39
N THR A 82 9.77 -1.67 13.30
CA THR A 82 9.60 -0.23 13.04
C THR A 82 8.94 -0.01 11.70
N TYR A 83 7.83 0.71 11.69
CA TYR A 83 7.09 1.01 10.46
C TYR A 83 6.46 2.40 10.48
N VAL A 84 6.15 2.90 9.29
CA VAL A 84 5.51 4.19 9.04
C VAL A 84 4.18 3.95 8.35
N GLU A 85 3.11 4.51 8.89
CA GLU A 85 1.79 4.48 8.25
C GLU A 85 1.63 5.67 7.30
N LEU A 86 1.11 5.38 6.11
CA LEU A 86 0.90 6.30 5.03
C LEU A 86 -0.57 6.36 4.66
N ILE A 87 -1.01 7.55 4.26
CA ILE A 87 -2.32 7.83 3.68
C ILE A 87 -2.15 8.50 2.32
N PRO A 88 -3.19 8.48 1.45
CA PRO A 88 -3.21 9.33 0.27
C PRO A 88 -2.93 10.78 0.64
N GLY A 89 -2.06 11.42 -0.14
CA GLY A 89 -1.49 12.71 0.23
C GLY A 89 -0.80 13.40 -0.93
N LYS A 90 -0.17 14.54 -0.63
CA LYS A 90 0.43 15.41 -1.66
C LYS A 90 1.95 15.30 -1.72
N THR A 91 2.61 14.70 -0.73
CA THR A 91 4.08 14.62 -0.73
C THR A 91 4.57 13.68 -1.83
N PRO A 92 5.48 14.13 -2.72
CA PRO A 92 6.05 13.28 -3.77
C PRO A 92 6.86 12.11 -3.21
N ALA A 93 6.80 10.95 -3.87
CA ALA A 93 7.40 9.71 -3.42
C ALA A 93 8.90 9.83 -3.11
N GLY A 94 9.69 10.52 -3.94
CA GLY A 94 11.12 10.70 -3.68
C GLY A 94 11.42 11.48 -2.39
N LYS A 95 10.63 12.53 -2.11
CA LYS A 95 10.77 13.31 -0.86
C LYS A 95 10.31 12.49 0.35
N LEU A 96 9.20 11.77 0.19
CA LEU A 96 8.63 10.93 1.24
C LEU A 96 9.55 9.75 1.58
N ALA A 97 10.12 9.09 0.57
CA ALA A 97 11.03 7.96 0.74
C ALA A 97 12.27 8.33 1.54
N ARG A 98 12.89 9.48 1.28
CA ARG A 98 14.00 9.99 2.09
C ARG A 98 13.60 10.16 3.56
N LYS A 99 12.42 10.74 3.81
CA LYS A 99 11.90 10.92 5.17
C LYS A 99 11.63 9.59 5.87
N ILE A 100 11.06 8.61 5.16
CA ILE A 100 10.83 7.26 5.68
C ILE A 100 12.15 6.59 6.05
N ILE A 101 13.16 6.67 5.18
CA ILE A 101 14.48 6.08 5.46
C ILE A 101 15.12 6.73 6.68
N GLU A 102 15.06 8.05 6.83
CA GLU A 102 15.58 8.71 8.04
C GLU A 102 14.86 8.25 9.32
N ILE A 103 13.56 7.93 9.25
CA ILE A 103 12.80 7.37 10.37
C ILE A 103 13.25 5.93 10.68
N LEU A 104 13.53 5.14 9.65
CA LEU A 104 13.90 3.73 9.77
C LEU A 104 15.41 3.50 9.97
N LYS A 105 16.23 4.53 9.75
CA LYS A 105 17.69 4.54 9.86
C LYS A 105 18.25 3.97 11.16
N PRO A 106 17.66 4.22 12.34
CA PRO A 106 18.17 3.66 13.59
C PRO A 106 18.15 2.13 13.65
N ASP A 107 17.30 1.49 12.84
CA ASP A 107 17.17 0.03 12.80
C ASP A 107 17.94 -0.60 11.63
N ILE A 108 18.60 0.22 10.80
CA ILE A 108 19.49 -0.23 9.73
C ILE A 108 20.89 -0.42 10.33
N ILE A 109 21.39 -1.65 10.30
CA ILE A 109 22.70 -2.00 10.86
C ILE A 109 23.80 -1.64 9.85
N GLY A 110 24.80 -0.87 10.29
CA GLY A 110 26.04 -0.62 9.55
C GLY A 110 26.15 0.74 8.84
N ARG A 111 27.31 1.00 8.23
CA ARG A 111 27.53 2.19 7.39
C ARG A 111 26.85 2.01 6.05
N VAL A 112 25.86 2.86 5.78
CA VAL A 112 25.18 2.91 4.47
C VAL A 112 25.96 3.86 3.56
N SER A 113 26.52 3.35 2.47
CA SER A 113 27.14 4.19 1.44
C SER A 113 26.11 5.11 0.77
N GLU A 114 26.51 6.23 0.18
CA GLU A 114 25.59 7.09 -0.59
C GLU A 114 24.88 6.33 -1.72
N ARG A 115 25.60 5.40 -2.38
CA ARG A 115 25.02 4.55 -3.43
C ARG A 115 23.92 3.64 -2.86
N THR A 116 24.16 3.03 -1.71
CA THR A 116 23.18 2.17 -1.02
C THR A 116 21.97 3.00 -0.58
N LEU A 117 22.20 4.18 0.00
CA LEU A 117 21.13 5.08 0.42
C LEU A 117 20.24 5.49 -0.77
N LYS A 118 20.85 5.81 -1.91
CA LYS A 118 20.11 6.14 -3.14
C LYS A 118 19.24 4.96 -3.61
N ALA A 119 19.79 3.75 -3.62
CA ALA A 119 19.05 2.54 -3.99
C ALA A 119 17.86 2.30 -3.06
N MET A 120 18.04 2.47 -1.75
CA MET A 120 16.95 2.35 -0.76
C MET A 120 15.87 3.40 -0.98
N VAL A 121 16.25 4.65 -1.27
CA VAL A 121 15.28 5.73 -1.58
C VAL A 121 14.44 5.37 -2.80
N GLU A 122 15.07 4.86 -3.86
CA GLU A 122 14.38 4.44 -5.07
C GLU A 122 13.45 3.24 -4.81
N GLU A 123 13.88 2.28 -3.98
CA GLU A 123 13.07 1.14 -3.57
C GLU A 123 11.83 1.57 -2.78
N VAL A 124 12.00 2.35 -1.72
CA VAL A 124 10.89 2.87 -0.92
C VAL A 124 9.96 3.74 -1.76
N ALA A 125 10.51 4.56 -2.67
CA ALA A 125 9.69 5.38 -3.56
C ALA A 125 8.78 4.55 -4.48
N ARG A 126 9.24 3.37 -4.95
CA ARG A 126 8.42 2.44 -5.76
C ARG A 126 7.27 1.80 -4.97
N LEU A 127 7.39 1.71 -3.65
CA LEU A 127 6.34 1.18 -2.79
C LEU A 127 5.18 2.17 -2.57
N ILE A 128 5.41 3.47 -2.80
CA ILE A 128 4.41 4.53 -2.60
C ILE A 128 3.44 4.56 -3.79
N PRO A 129 2.14 4.29 -3.60
CA PRO A 129 1.19 4.24 -4.70
C PRO A 129 0.97 5.62 -5.33
N ALA A 130 0.72 5.64 -6.64
CA ALA A 130 0.51 6.85 -7.44
C ALA A 130 1.60 7.95 -7.30
N GLY A 131 2.79 7.58 -6.80
CA GLY A 131 3.92 8.49 -6.64
C GLY A 131 3.75 9.57 -5.57
N ARG A 132 2.70 9.51 -4.74
CA ARG A 132 2.43 10.49 -3.68
C ARG A 132 1.67 9.89 -2.50
N ALA A 133 2.01 10.35 -1.30
CA ALA A 133 1.35 9.99 -0.04
C ALA A 133 1.79 10.96 1.07
N ASP A 134 1.15 10.94 2.23
CA ASP A 134 1.60 11.65 3.42
C ASP A 134 1.76 10.67 4.60
N ILE A 135 2.65 11.00 5.55
CA ILE A 135 2.85 10.20 6.77
C ILE A 135 1.72 10.50 7.73
N LEU A 136 1.00 9.46 8.15
CA LEU A 136 0.00 9.54 9.20
C LEU A 136 0.63 9.39 10.58
N SER A 137 1.45 8.35 10.77
CA SER A 137 2.04 8.03 12.07
C SER A 137 3.34 7.24 11.92
N ARG A 138 4.16 7.23 12.98
CA ARG A 138 5.34 6.38 13.14
C ARG A 138 5.10 5.44 14.32
N SER A 139 5.43 4.16 14.16
CA SER A 139 5.30 3.16 15.22
C SER A 139 6.57 2.35 15.34
N ARG A 140 7.03 2.14 16.58
CA ARG A 140 8.13 1.26 16.95
C ARG A 140 7.64 0.29 18.02
N ILE A 141 7.71 -1.00 17.76
CA ILE A 141 7.40 -2.05 18.72
C ILE A 141 8.66 -2.23 19.56
N ILE A 142 8.59 -1.84 20.82
CA ILE A 142 9.64 -2.11 21.80
C ILE A 142 9.41 -3.54 22.29
N SER A 143 10.21 -4.48 21.78
CA SER A 143 10.31 -5.85 22.30
C SER A 143 11.26 -5.92 23.47
#